data_AF-J9RA42-F1
#
_entry.id   AF-J9RA42-F1
#
_cell.length_a   1.000
_cell.length_b   1.000
_cell.length_c   1.000
_cell.angle_alpha   90.00
_cell.angle_beta   90.00
_cell.angle_gamma   90.00
#
_symmetry.space_group_name_H-M   'P 1'
#
loop_
_entity.id
_entity.type
_entity.pdbx_description
1 polymer ?
#
loop_
_entity_poly.entity_id
_entity_poly.type
_entity_poly.pdbx_seq_one_letter_code
_entity_poly.pdbx_strand_id
1 'polypeptide(L)'
;MITEAQKTTIATELFRLAGNGKRKTEQFKFSQVELAVKLGISNGTVSNMIAGKWQNIADSMWRKVQATLKIDLNWNTAETSNFRLLTELLKKAQETQLTAAISYDAGIGKSEAYKAYERNNDNVIYVECKNYWQTKSYIKALLNACGIKAEGTKEEMIEAFISHVMTLENPLIIIDQMDKLKEGAFDLFMDLYNDLFRCCGFIISGVPALEKRIIRGAKIDKIGYKEVLSRLGGTFIKLNPTSLEDVITVCEANGLNDREEAEMIYHLSNGDLRIVKQKVKKHLLLNQAA
;
A
#
# COMPACT_ATOMS: atom_id res chain seq x y z
N MET A 1 2.17 -13.56 24.32
CA MET A 1 2.31 -12.14 24.72
C MET A 1 3.14 -11.43 23.66
N ILE A 2 2.90 -10.14 23.42
CA ILE A 2 3.81 -9.33 22.58
C ILE A 2 5.05 -8.98 23.42
N THR A 3 6.25 -9.11 22.86
CA THR A 3 7.50 -8.85 23.61
C THR A 3 7.77 -7.34 23.71
N GLU A 4 8.59 -6.93 24.69
CA GLU A 4 9.01 -5.52 24.82
C GLU A 4 9.76 -5.04 23.57
N ALA A 5 10.62 -5.87 22.97
CA ALA A 5 11.30 -5.54 21.72
C ALA A 5 10.30 -5.25 20.57
N GLN A 6 9.25 -6.06 20.45
CA GLN A 6 8.20 -5.84 19.45
C GLN A 6 7.41 -4.55 19.72
N LYS A 7 7.12 -4.22 20.98
CA LYS A 7 6.50 -2.93 21.36
C LYS A 7 7.40 -1.77 20.98
N THR A 8 8.71 -1.86 21.24
CA THR A 8 9.69 -0.84 20.85
C THR A 8 9.71 -0.61 19.35
N THR A 9 9.73 -1.67 18.54
CA THR A 9 9.70 -1.52 17.07
C THR A 9 8.42 -0.82 16.61
N ILE A 10 7.25 -1.21 17.14
CA ILE A 10 5.98 -0.57 16.80
C ILE A 10 5.97 0.90 17.25
N ALA A 11 6.42 1.20 18.47
CA ALA A 11 6.49 2.56 18.99
C ALA A 11 7.43 3.45 18.18
N THR A 12 8.57 2.91 17.74
CA THR A 12 9.51 3.60 16.86
C THR A 12 8.87 3.96 15.52
N GLU A 13 8.10 3.03 14.93
CA GLU A 13 7.38 3.30 13.69
C GLU A 13 6.27 4.35 13.88
N LEU A 14 5.54 4.30 15.01
CA LEU A 14 4.55 5.34 15.35
C LEU A 14 5.21 6.72 15.51
N PHE A 15 6.37 6.78 16.18
CA PHE A 15 7.14 8.01 16.33
C PHE A 15 7.62 8.53 14.97
N ARG A 16 8.13 7.67 14.10
CA ARG A 16 8.54 8.05 12.74
C ARG A 16 7.38 8.66 11.94
N LEU A 17 6.17 8.11 12.10
CA LEU A 17 4.98 8.56 11.38
C LEU A 17 4.38 9.87 11.91
N ALA A 18 4.40 10.09 13.23
CA ALA A 18 3.65 11.21 13.83
C ALA A 18 4.39 12.03 14.90
N GLY A 19 5.61 11.66 15.26
CA GLY A 19 6.42 12.33 16.28
C GLY A 19 5.77 12.36 17.67
N ASN A 20 6.33 13.20 18.55
CA ASN A 20 5.80 13.44 19.90
C ASN A 20 4.79 14.60 19.98
N GLY A 21 4.57 15.31 18.88
CA GLY A 21 3.73 16.50 18.81
C GLY A 21 2.26 16.21 18.50
N LYS A 22 1.36 17.08 18.95
CA LYS A 22 -0.07 17.00 18.58
C LYS A 22 -0.39 17.54 17.20
N ARG A 23 0.47 18.40 16.64
CA ARG A 23 0.32 19.02 15.32
C ARG A 23 1.27 18.36 14.33
N LYS A 24 0.82 18.18 13.09
CA LYS A 24 1.66 17.75 11.98
C LYS A 24 2.70 18.83 11.70
N THR A 25 3.97 18.42 11.57
CA THR A 25 5.08 19.25 11.10
C THR A 25 5.57 18.68 9.77
N GLU A 26 6.29 19.45 8.97
CA GLU A 26 6.84 18.98 7.67
C GLU A 26 7.68 17.69 7.81
N GLN A 27 8.32 17.47 8.97
CA GLN A 27 9.08 16.25 9.23
C GLN A 27 8.23 14.97 9.40
N PHE A 28 6.94 15.08 9.75
CA PHE A 28 6.10 13.92 10.07
C PHE A 28 4.94 13.79 9.10
N LYS A 29 4.72 12.57 8.64
CA LYS A 29 3.66 12.26 7.67
C LYS A 29 2.26 12.56 8.21
N PHE A 30 2.03 12.30 9.50
CA PHE A 30 0.74 12.50 10.17
C PHE A 30 0.91 13.31 11.46
N SER A 31 -0.16 13.97 11.90
CA SER A 31 -0.36 14.28 13.31
C SER A 31 -0.76 13.01 14.07
N GLN A 32 -0.61 13.01 15.39
CA GLN A 32 -1.09 11.88 16.21
C GLN A 32 -2.62 11.67 16.09
N VAL A 33 -3.38 12.73 15.80
CA VAL A 33 -4.84 12.64 15.58
C VAL A 33 -5.14 11.90 14.28
N GLU A 34 -4.50 12.28 13.18
CA GLU A 34 -4.65 11.61 11.88
C GLU A 34 -4.21 10.14 11.95
N LEU A 35 -3.08 9.88 12.62
CA LEU A 35 -2.58 8.52 12.84
C LEU A 35 -3.56 7.70 13.68
N ALA A 36 -4.16 8.28 14.72
CA ALA A 36 -5.17 7.62 15.53
C ALA A 36 -6.41 7.22 14.72
N VAL A 37 -6.86 8.08 13.79
CA VAL A 37 -7.96 7.76 12.85
C VAL A 37 -7.56 6.59 11.95
N LYS A 38 -6.38 6.66 11.31
CA LYS A 38 -5.87 5.59 10.44
C LYS A 38 -5.75 4.25 11.16
N LEU A 39 -5.35 4.26 12.44
CA LEU A 39 -5.22 3.08 13.29
C LEU A 39 -6.57 2.61 13.89
N GLY A 40 -7.58 3.47 13.89
CA GLY A 40 -8.87 3.23 14.54
C GLY A 40 -8.74 3.08 16.06
N ILE A 41 -7.87 3.85 16.70
CA ILE A 41 -7.65 3.84 18.16
C ILE A 41 -7.71 5.27 18.71
N SER A 42 -7.67 5.43 20.03
CA SER A 42 -7.71 6.78 20.63
C SER A 42 -6.38 7.52 20.44
N ASN A 43 -6.45 8.85 20.29
CA ASN A 43 -5.26 9.70 20.24
C ASN A 43 -4.39 9.54 21.52
N GLY A 44 -5.01 9.38 22.69
CA GLY A 44 -4.30 9.12 23.94
C GLY A 44 -3.52 7.79 23.92
N THR A 45 -4.06 6.76 23.26
CA THR A 45 -3.37 5.48 23.08
C THR A 45 -2.14 5.65 22.18
N VAL A 46 -2.27 6.34 21.04
CA VAL A 46 -1.13 6.66 20.17
C VAL A 46 -0.04 7.40 20.94
N SER A 47 -0.42 8.47 21.65
CA SER A 47 0.50 9.30 22.43
C SER A 47 1.24 8.47 23.50
N ASN A 48 0.54 7.60 24.24
CA ASN A 48 1.16 6.74 25.24
C ASN A 48 2.08 5.66 24.63
N MET A 49 1.73 5.10 23.48
CA MET A 49 2.60 4.15 22.77
C MET A 49 3.90 4.82 22.34
N ILE A 50 3.82 6.02 21.77
CA ILE A 50 4.99 6.80 21.34
C ILE A 50 5.84 7.21 22.55
N ALA A 51 5.22 7.65 23.65
CA ALA A 51 5.91 8.15 24.84
C ALA A 51 6.47 7.06 25.78
N GLY A 52 6.43 5.77 25.41
CA GLY A 52 6.94 4.69 26.27
C GLY A 52 6.02 4.30 27.45
N LYS A 53 4.80 4.85 27.54
CA LYS A 53 3.88 4.63 28.67
C LYS A 53 2.99 3.40 28.45
N TRP A 54 3.60 2.22 28.42
CA TRP A 54 2.97 0.99 27.91
C TRP A 54 2.23 0.14 28.95
N GLN A 55 2.39 0.44 30.25
CA GLN A 55 1.92 -0.37 31.37
C GLN A 55 0.42 -0.71 31.32
N ASN A 56 -0.39 0.23 30.82
CA ASN A 56 -1.86 0.09 30.77
C ASN A 56 -2.39 -0.18 29.36
N ILE A 57 -1.53 -0.58 28.42
CA ILE A 57 -1.91 -0.86 27.03
C ILE A 57 -1.98 -2.37 26.82
N ALA A 58 -3.19 -2.88 26.60
CA ALA A 58 -3.41 -4.29 26.34
C ALA A 58 -2.66 -4.77 25.09
N ASP A 59 -2.13 -6.00 25.13
CA ASP A 59 -1.48 -6.67 24.00
C ASP A 59 -2.32 -6.68 22.72
N SER A 60 -3.65 -6.80 22.85
CA SER A 60 -4.57 -6.79 21.69
C SER A 60 -4.51 -5.46 20.92
N MET A 61 -4.23 -4.36 21.61
CA MET A 61 -4.08 -3.04 21.00
C MET A 61 -2.81 -2.97 20.17
N TRP A 62 -1.69 -3.50 20.69
CA TRP A 62 -0.44 -3.59 19.94
C TRP A 62 -0.57 -4.45 18.70
N ARG A 63 -1.24 -5.61 18.82
CA ARG A 63 -1.53 -6.49 17.67
C ARG A 63 -2.38 -5.78 16.61
N LYS A 64 -3.37 -4.99 17.05
CA LYS A 64 -4.19 -4.17 16.14
C LYS A 64 -3.33 -3.16 15.38
N VAL A 65 -2.47 -2.40 16.08
CA VAL A 65 -1.58 -1.42 15.44
C VAL A 65 -0.63 -2.10 14.46
N GLN A 66 0.02 -3.19 14.88
CA GLN A 66 0.92 -3.98 14.03
C GLN A 66 0.22 -4.46 12.75
N ALA A 67 -0.99 -5.01 12.89
CA ALA A 67 -1.77 -5.51 11.76
C ALA A 67 -2.23 -4.38 10.82
N THR A 68 -2.69 -3.25 11.36
CA THR A 68 -3.13 -2.10 10.56
C THR A 68 -1.99 -1.47 9.76
N LEU A 69 -0.82 -1.30 10.39
CA LEU A 69 0.39 -0.78 9.73
C LEU A 69 1.11 -1.83 8.85
N LYS A 70 0.62 -3.08 8.85
CA LYS A 70 1.19 -4.22 8.12
C LYS A 70 2.69 -4.38 8.42
N ILE A 71 3.07 -4.29 9.69
CA ILE A 71 4.47 -4.42 10.14
C ILE A 71 4.79 -5.91 10.28
N ASP A 72 5.66 -6.44 9.41
CA ASP A 72 6.24 -7.78 9.55
C ASP A 72 7.59 -7.64 10.26
N LEU A 73 7.61 -7.92 11.57
CA LEU A 73 8.79 -7.74 12.42
C LEU A 73 9.93 -8.71 12.10
N ASN A 74 9.65 -9.77 11.33
CA ASN A 74 10.59 -10.85 11.03
C ASN A 74 10.84 -10.98 9.53
N TRP A 75 10.71 -9.88 8.78
CA TRP A 75 10.89 -9.89 7.34
C TRP A 75 11.42 -8.55 6.85
N ASN A 76 12.52 -8.60 6.10
CA ASN A 76 13.08 -7.44 5.44
C ASN A 76 12.63 -7.40 3.97
N THR A 77 12.16 -6.24 3.54
CA THR A 77 11.80 -5.98 2.15
C THR A 77 13.08 -5.83 1.33
N ALA A 78 13.20 -6.60 0.25
CA ALA A 78 14.38 -6.62 -0.60
C ALA A 78 14.14 -5.81 -1.89
N GLU A 79 15.18 -5.13 -2.39
CA GLU A 79 15.13 -4.26 -3.57
C GLU A 79 15.24 -5.03 -4.90
N THR A 80 14.28 -5.91 -5.14
CA THR A 80 14.18 -6.64 -6.42
C THR A 80 14.07 -5.67 -7.60
N SER A 81 14.33 -6.19 -8.80
CA SER A 81 14.30 -5.43 -10.06
C SER A 81 12.95 -4.73 -10.26
N ASN A 82 11.84 -5.44 -9.99
CA ASN A 82 10.50 -4.85 -10.05
C ASN A 82 10.22 -3.87 -8.91
N PHE A 83 10.77 -4.08 -7.71
CA PHE A 83 10.64 -3.13 -6.61
C PHE A 83 11.28 -1.78 -6.96
N ARG A 84 12.49 -1.81 -7.51
CA ARG A 84 13.21 -0.62 -7.98
C ARG A 84 12.48 0.08 -9.12
N LEU A 85 12.05 -0.67 -10.14
CA LEU A 85 11.26 -0.16 -11.26
C LEU A 85 9.96 0.52 -10.78
N LEU A 86 9.21 -0.13 -9.89
CA LEU A 86 7.98 0.43 -9.35
C LEU A 86 8.27 1.69 -8.53
N THR A 87 9.29 1.67 -7.68
CA THR A 87 9.67 2.84 -6.87
C THR A 87 9.98 4.06 -7.75
N GLU A 88 10.75 3.87 -8.84
CA GLU A 88 11.04 4.94 -9.80
C GLU A 88 9.79 5.43 -10.52
N LEU A 89 8.92 4.52 -10.95
CA LEU A 89 7.66 4.86 -11.60
C LEU A 89 6.75 5.67 -10.67
N LEU A 90 6.60 5.25 -9.41
CA LEU A 90 5.78 5.95 -8.41
C LEU A 90 6.33 7.36 -8.16
N LYS A 91 7.66 7.48 -8.03
CA LYS A 91 8.33 8.78 -7.89
C LYS A 91 8.05 9.71 -9.06
N LYS A 92 8.27 9.25 -10.29
CA LYS A 92 7.96 10.03 -11.49
C LYS A 92 6.48 10.39 -11.56
N ALA A 93 5.60 9.46 -11.19
CA ALA A 93 4.17 9.72 -11.21
C ALA A 93 3.74 10.77 -10.21
N GLN A 94 4.37 10.80 -9.04
CA GLN A 94 4.17 11.82 -8.03
C GLN A 94 4.68 13.19 -8.51
N GLU A 95 5.91 13.26 -9.01
CA GLU A 95 6.56 14.51 -9.45
C GLU A 95 5.89 15.15 -10.67
N THR A 96 5.34 14.34 -11.57
CA THR A 96 4.76 14.80 -12.84
C THR A 96 3.23 14.73 -12.88
N GLN A 97 2.60 14.33 -11.79
CA GLN A 97 1.15 14.07 -11.70
C GLN A 97 0.66 13.10 -12.80
N LEU A 98 1.51 12.14 -13.18
CA LEU A 98 1.20 11.16 -14.21
C LEU A 98 0.13 10.19 -13.72
N THR A 99 -0.76 9.81 -14.63
CA THR A 99 -1.63 8.66 -14.45
C THR A 99 -1.10 7.45 -15.22
N ALA A 100 -0.97 6.32 -14.55
CA ALA A 100 -0.56 5.06 -15.17
C ALA A 100 -1.32 3.86 -14.59
N ALA A 101 -1.46 2.82 -15.40
CA ALA A 101 -1.99 1.54 -14.96
C ALA A 101 -0.93 0.44 -15.03
N ILE A 102 -0.89 -0.41 -14.01
CA ILE A 102 0.01 -1.56 -13.89
C ILE A 102 -0.85 -2.82 -13.84
N SER A 103 -0.63 -3.72 -14.80
CA SER A 103 -1.40 -4.96 -14.93
C SER A 103 -0.42 -6.12 -15.14
N TYR A 104 -0.21 -6.88 -14.07
CA TYR A 104 0.71 -8.02 -14.08
C TYR A 104 0.30 -9.08 -13.06
N ASP A 105 0.88 -10.27 -13.17
CA ASP A 105 0.55 -11.40 -12.30
C ASP A 105 0.75 -11.08 -10.81
N ALA A 106 -0.03 -11.79 -10.00
CA ALA A 106 0.10 -11.73 -8.55
C ALA A 106 1.45 -12.35 -8.13
N GLY A 107 1.94 -11.98 -6.95
CA GLY A 107 3.18 -12.55 -6.42
C GLY A 107 4.46 -11.84 -6.84
N ILE A 108 4.42 -10.88 -7.76
CA ILE A 108 5.61 -10.15 -8.24
C ILE A 108 6.07 -8.99 -7.33
N GLY A 109 5.41 -8.76 -6.19
CA GLY A 109 5.80 -7.71 -5.24
C GLY A 109 5.17 -6.33 -5.42
N LYS A 110 4.19 -6.15 -6.34
CA LYS A 110 3.48 -4.87 -6.57
C LYS A 110 3.00 -4.18 -5.28
N SER A 111 2.15 -4.87 -4.53
CA SER A 111 1.56 -4.34 -3.29
C SER A 111 2.60 -4.05 -2.21
N GLU A 112 3.76 -4.72 -2.23
CA GLU A 112 4.84 -4.46 -1.28
C GLU A 112 5.56 -3.16 -1.64
N ALA A 113 5.89 -2.97 -2.92
CA ALA A 113 6.47 -1.73 -3.41
C ALA A 113 5.56 -0.52 -3.14
N TYR A 114 4.25 -0.62 -3.39
CA TYR A 114 3.32 0.48 -3.12
C TYR A 114 3.26 0.87 -1.65
N LYS A 115 3.24 -0.11 -0.74
CA LYS A 115 3.23 0.14 0.71
C LYS A 115 4.55 0.72 1.18
N ALA A 116 5.68 0.21 0.69
CA ALA A 116 6.99 0.74 1.02
C ALA A 116 7.12 2.20 0.55
N TYR A 117 6.69 2.49 -0.68
CA TYR A 117 6.67 3.84 -1.21
C TYR A 117 5.76 4.77 -0.39
N GLU A 118 4.53 4.34 -0.08
CA GLU A 118 3.61 5.12 0.77
C GLU A 118 4.21 5.35 2.17
N ARG A 119 4.82 4.34 2.78
CA ARG A 119 5.39 4.44 4.12
C ARG A 119 6.53 5.46 4.20
N ASN A 120 7.28 5.63 3.12
CA ASN A 120 8.53 6.41 3.08
C ASN A 120 8.41 7.77 2.36
N ASN A 121 7.27 8.08 1.74
CA ASN A 121 7.06 9.33 1.02
C ASN A 121 5.78 10.03 1.49
N ASP A 122 5.85 11.36 1.52
CA ASP A 122 4.72 12.21 1.87
C ASP A 122 3.70 12.30 0.74
N ASN A 123 2.46 12.66 1.10
CA ASN A 123 1.35 12.90 0.18
C ASN A 123 1.01 11.71 -0.74
N VAL A 124 1.44 10.50 -0.35
CA VAL A 124 1.03 9.24 -1.00
C VAL A 124 -0.16 8.64 -0.26
N ILE A 125 -1.25 8.40 -0.99
CA ILE A 125 -2.48 7.79 -0.52
C ILE A 125 -2.59 6.40 -1.15
N TYR A 126 -2.42 5.35 -0.35
CA TYR A 126 -2.53 3.96 -0.80
C TYR A 126 -3.80 3.30 -0.29
N VAL A 127 -4.55 2.66 -1.18
CA VAL A 127 -5.68 1.80 -0.85
C VAL A 127 -5.60 0.47 -1.60
N GLU A 128 -5.91 -0.61 -0.89
CA GLU A 128 -5.98 -1.96 -1.45
C GLU A 128 -7.45 -2.40 -1.50
N CYS A 129 -8.04 -2.40 -2.69
CA CYS A 129 -9.46 -2.65 -2.93
C CYS A 129 -9.89 -4.06 -2.52
N LYS A 130 -11.16 -4.20 -2.10
CA LYS A 130 -11.75 -5.48 -1.66
C LYS A 130 -13.03 -5.79 -2.44
N ASN A 131 -13.24 -7.06 -2.76
CA ASN A 131 -14.40 -7.54 -3.53
C ASN A 131 -15.77 -7.17 -2.91
N TYR A 132 -15.84 -7.08 -1.59
CA TYR A 132 -17.07 -6.77 -0.87
C TYR A 132 -17.35 -5.27 -0.75
N TRP A 133 -16.43 -4.40 -1.20
CA TRP A 133 -16.61 -2.96 -1.11
C TRP A 133 -17.71 -2.46 -2.04
N GLN A 134 -18.50 -1.54 -1.51
CA GLN A 134 -19.36 -0.64 -2.27
C GLN A 134 -18.70 0.74 -2.31
N THR A 135 -19.28 1.68 -3.05
CA THR A 135 -18.79 3.07 -3.18
C THR A 135 -18.51 3.71 -1.82
N LYS A 136 -19.43 3.56 -0.84
CA LYS A 136 -19.24 4.09 0.52
C LYS A 136 -18.05 3.47 1.24
N SER A 137 -17.79 2.16 1.06
CA SER A 137 -16.63 1.50 1.67
C SER A 137 -15.33 1.97 1.05
N TYR A 138 -15.34 2.21 -0.27
CA TYR A 138 -14.18 2.68 -1.00
C TYR A 138 -13.77 4.10 -0.58
N ILE A 139 -14.69 5.06 -0.55
CA ILE A 139 -14.37 6.43 -0.11
C ILE A 139 -13.94 6.49 1.37
N LYS A 140 -14.57 5.66 2.23
CA LYS A 140 -14.12 5.51 3.63
C LYS A 140 -12.67 5.04 3.73
N ALA A 141 -12.24 4.12 2.87
CA ALA A 141 -10.88 3.64 2.85
C ALA A 141 -9.89 4.72 2.41
N LEU A 142 -10.26 5.54 1.41
CA LEU A 142 -9.47 6.69 0.96
C LEU A 142 -9.31 7.74 2.06
N LEU A 143 -10.40 8.17 2.71
CA LEU A 143 -10.35 9.12 3.83
C LEU A 143 -9.50 8.59 5.01
N ASN A 144 -9.70 7.33 5.39
CA ASN A 144 -8.91 6.70 6.45
C ASN A 144 -7.42 6.63 6.09
N ALA A 145 -7.07 6.45 4.81
CA ALA A 145 -5.67 6.44 4.37
C ALA A 145 -4.99 7.79 4.60
N CYS A 146 -5.75 8.89 4.47
CA CYS A 146 -5.33 10.26 4.79
C CYS A 146 -5.39 10.61 6.29
N GLY A 147 -5.91 9.71 7.14
CA GLY A 147 -6.15 10.01 8.56
C GLY A 147 -7.37 10.90 8.82
N ILE A 148 -8.30 10.97 7.87
CA ILE A 148 -9.53 11.76 7.97
C ILE A 148 -10.67 10.85 8.41
N LYS A 149 -11.47 11.31 9.37
CA LYS A 149 -12.65 10.56 9.82
C LYS A 149 -13.69 10.51 8.72
N ALA A 150 -14.14 9.31 8.40
CA ALA A 150 -15.13 9.10 7.37
C ALA A 150 -16.56 9.16 7.95
N GLU A 151 -17.05 10.39 8.13
CA GLU A 151 -18.36 10.73 8.68
C GLU A 151 -19.26 11.36 7.60
N GLY A 152 -20.58 11.27 7.76
CA GLY A 152 -21.55 11.86 6.83
C GLY A 152 -22.10 10.96 5.72
N THR A 153 -22.70 11.61 4.73
CA THR A 153 -23.21 11.04 3.48
C THR A 153 -22.06 10.60 2.56
N LYS A 154 -22.37 9.92 1.44
CA LYS A 154 -21.29 9.52 0.52
C LYS A 154 -20.69 10.74 -0.17
N GLU A 155 -21.55 11.68 -0.49
CA GLU A 155 -21.30 12.92 -1.20
C GLU A 155 -20.38 13.80 -0.35
N GLU A 156 -20.72 14.03 0.92
CA GLU A 156 -19.86 14.76 1.89
C GLU A 156 -18.48 14.11 2.04
N MET A 157 -18.41 12.77 2.05
CA MET A 157 -17.13 12.06 2.13
C MET A 157 -16.28 12.20 0.86
N ILE A 158 -16.91 12.24 -0.31
CA ILE A 158 -16.21 12.42 -1.60
C ILE A 158 -15.66 13.85 -1.66
N GLU A 159 -16.49 14.85 -1.36
CA GLU A 159 -16.09 16.26 -1.34
C GLU A 159 -14.97 16.53 -0.32
N ALA A 160 -15.05 15.92 0.87
CA ALA A 160 -14.00 16.02 1.88
C ALA A 160 -12.67 15.42 1.40
N PHE A 161 -12.72 14.28 0.71
CA PHE A 161 -11.52 13.65 0.16
C PHE A 161 -10.90 14.51 -0.95
N ILE A 162 -11.69 14.99 -1.90
CA ILE A 162 -11.24 15.85 -2.99
C ILE A 162 -10.60 17.13 -2.42
N SER A 163 -11.32 17.80 -1.52
CA SER A 163 -10.85 19.03 -0.87
C SER A 163 -9.52 18.81 -0.16
N HIS A 164 -9.36 17.68 0.54
CA HIS A 164 -8.10 17.34 1.18
C HIS A 164 -6.97 17.15 0.15
N VAL A 165 -7.19 16.34 -0.89
CA VAL A 165 -6.14 16.07 -1.90
C VAL A 165 -5.68 17.36 -2.58
N MET A 166 -6.60 18.29 -2.87
CA MET A 166 -6.27 19.59 -3.47
C MET A 166 -5.37 20.47 -2.59
N THR A 167 -5.29 20.22 -1.28
CA THR A 167 -4.38 20.94 -0.37
C THR A 167 -2.98 20.33 -0.29
N LEU A 168 -2.77 19.13 -0.84
CA LEU A 168 -1.50 18.43 -0.78
C LEU A 168 -0.57 18.91 -1.89
N GLU A 169 0.72 18.93 -1.59
CA GLU A 169 1.76 19.16 -2.60
C GLU A 169 2.11 17.84 -3.29
N ASN A 170 2.02 17.81 -4.64
CA ASN A 170 2.32 16.64 -5.46
C ASN A 170 1.73 15.32 -4.92
N PRO A 171 0.41 15.22 -4.69
CA PRO A 171 -0.20 14.01 -4.18
C PRO A 171 -0.16 12.86 -5.19
N LEU A 172 0.02 11.64 -4.69
CA LEU A 172 -0.06 10.40 -5.46
C LEU A 172 -1.11 9.47 -4.86
N ILE A 173 -2.12 9.09 -5.67
CA ILE A 173 -3.16 8.14 -5.25
C ILE A 173 -2.89 6.79 -5.91
N ILE A 174 -2.62 5.77 -5.09
CA ILE A 174 -2.37 4.39 -5.52
C ILE A 174 -3.60 3.53 -5.19
N ILE A 175 -4.26 3.01 -6.22
CA ILE A 175 -5.45 2.15 -6.14
C ILE A 175 -5.04 0.74 -6.54
N ASP A 176 -4.70 -0.08 -5.56
CA ASP A 176 -4.24 -1.46 -5.73
C ASP A 176 -5.40 -2.46 -5.71
N GLN A 177 -5.31 -3.52 -6.51
CA GLN A 177 -6.36 -4.52 -6.73
C GLN A 177 -7.68 -3.93 -7.25
N MET A 178 -7.62 -2.91 -8.12
CA MET A 178 -8.83 -2.25 -8.64
C MET A 178 -9.76 -3.22 -9.40
N ASP A 179 -9.24 -4.35 -9.91
CA ASP A 179 -10.03 -5.42 -10.53
C ASP A 179 -11.18 -5.92 -9.63
N LYS A 180 -11.04 -5.76 -8.31
CA LYS A 180 -11.99 -6.19 -7.28
C LYS A 180 -13.19 -5.26 -7.08
N LEU A 181 -13.13 -4.01 -7.56
CA LEU A 181 -14.20 -3.04 -7.33
C LEU A 181 -15.46 -3.39 -8.12
N LYS A 182 -16.63 -3.28 -7.49
CA LYS A 182 -17.93 -3.33 -8.18
C LYS A 182 -18.13 -2.07 -9.02
N GLU A 183 -19.03 -2.11 -10.00
CA GLU A 183 -19.26 -1.01 -10.96
C GLU A 183 -19.40 0.35 -10.29
N GLY A 184 -20.32 0.55 -9.34
CA GLY A 184 -20.47 1.87 -8.71
C GLY A 184 -19.25 2.37 -7.89
N ALA A 185 -18.34 1.49 -7.46
CA ALA A 185 -17.08 1.91 -6.85
C ALA A 185 -15.98 2.15 -7.90
N PHE A 186 -16.07 1.44 -9.02
CA PHE A 186 -15.22 1.63 -10.19
C PHE A 186 -15.54 2.95 -10.91
N ASP A 187 -16.82 3.31 -11.03
CA ASP A 187 -17.26 4.58 -11.63
C ASP A 187 -16.78 5.79 -10.81
N LEU A 188 -16.79 5.70 -9.47
CA LEU A 188 -16.26 6.75 -8.60
C LEU A 188 -14.79 7.09 -8.91
N PHE A 189 -13.99 6.16 -9.41
CA PHE A 189 -12.63 6.49 -9.83
C PHE A 189 -12.61 7.57 -10.93
N MET A 190 -13.57 7.54 -11.85
CA MET A 190 -13.63 8.53 -12.93
C MET A 190 -14.02 9.90 -12.43
N ASP A 191 -14.98 9.97 -11.50
CA ASP A 191 -15.35 11.23 -10.85
C ASP A 191 -14.13 11.82 -10.12
N LEU A 192 -13.44 11.00 -9.31
CA LEU A 192 -12.22 11.41 -8.62
C LEU A 192 -11.10 11.84 -9.57
N TYR A 193 -10.91 11.13 -10.68
CA TYR A 193 -9.92 11.50 -11.69
C TYR A 193 -10.23 12.88 -12.28
N ASN A 194 -11.50 13.14 -12.60
CA ASN A 194 -11.92 14.39 -13.23
C ASN A 194 -11.76 15.57 -12.30
N ASP A 195 -12.21 15.44 -11.06
CA ASP A 195 -12.12 16.52 -10.07
C ASP A 195 -10.67 16.79 -9.64
N LEU A 196 -9.81 15.78 -9.69
CA LEU A 196 -8.39 15.86 -9.29
C LEU A 196 -7.44 15.89 -10.49
N PHE A 197 -7.94 16.12 -11.69
CA PHE A 197 -7.12 16.15 -12.91
C PHE A 197 -6.07 17.26 -12.80
N ARG A 198 -4.80 16.93 -13.07
CA ARG A 198 -3.63 17.82 -12.91
C ARG A 198 -3.39 18.35 -11.49
N CYS A 199 -4.08 17.79 -10.50
CA CYS A 199 -3.81 18.05 -9.09
C CYS A 199 -3.02 16.90 -8.46
N CYS A 200 -3.17 15.67 -8.95
CA CYS A 200 -2.52 14.48 -8.41
C CYS A 200 -2.11 13.48 -9.50
N GLY A 201 -1.14 12.63 -9.17
CA GLY A 201 -0.84 11.42 -9.94
C GLY A 201 -1.74 10.26 -9.51
N PHE A 202 -2.09 9.39 -10.45
CA PHE A 202 -2.86 8.17 -10.19
C PHE A 202 -2.10 6.92 -10.64
N ILE A 203 -1.99 5.95 -9.75
CA ILE A 203 -1.47 4.61 -10.08
C ILE A 203 -2.57 3.60 -9.83
N ILE A 204 -3.10 3.05 -10.91
CA ILE A 204 -4.05 1.95 -10.83
C ILE A 204 -3.29 0.64 -10.98
N SER A 205 -3.53 -0.30 -10.08
CA SER A 205 -2.88 -1.61 -10.15
C SER A 205 -3.87 -2.75 -10.00
N GLY A 206 -3.59 -3.84 -10.68
CA GLY A 206 -4.37 -5.07 -10.61
C GLY A 206 -3.67 -6.28 -11.20
N VAL A 207 -4.37 -7.40 -11.16
CA VAL A 207 -4.00 -8.61 -11.91
C VAL A 207 -4.42 -8.47 -13.38
N PRO A 208 -4.02 -9.38 -14.31
CA PRO A 208 -4.38 -9.27 -15.73
C PRO A 208 -5.88 -9.18 -16.03
N ALA A 209 -6.74 -9.60 -15.08
CA ALA A 209 -8.18 -9.41 -15.17
C ALA A 209 -8.60 -7.93 -15.23
N LEU A 210 -7.85 -7.01 -14.62
CA LEU A 210 -8.13 -5.57 -14.65
C LEU A 210 -8.09 -5.03 -16.09
N GLU A 211 -6.98 -5.27 -16.78
CA GLU A 211 -6.79 -4.83 -18.17
C GLU A 211 -7.81 -5.48 -19.10
N LYS A 212 -8.06 -6.78 -18.95
CA LYS A 212 -9.12 -7.48 -19.71
C LYS A 212 -10.49 -6.86 -19.46
N ARG A 213 -10.81 -6.53 -18.21
CA ARG A 213 -12.07 -5.87 -17.83
C ARG A 213 -12.18 -4.50 -18.48
N ILE A 214 -11.12 -3.69 -18.43
CA ILE A 214 -11.11 -2.33 -18.98
C ILE A 214 -11.28 -2.36 -20.50
N ILE A 215 -10.43 -3.12 -21.20
CA ILE A 215 -10.44 -3.22 -22.65
C ILE A 215 -11.77 -3.80 -23.16
N ARG A 216 -12.28 -4.86 -22.51
CA ARG A 216 -13.57 -5.45 -22.89
C ARG A 216 -14.71 -4.47 -22.67
N GLY A 217 -14.75 -3.79 -21.54
CA GLY A 217 -15.77 -2.77 -21.23
C GLY A 217 -15.78 -1.65 -22.27
N ALA A 218 -14.60 -1.17 -22.66
CA ALA A 218 -14.45 -0.16 -23.70
C ALA A 218 -14.92 -0.66 -25.08
N LYS A 219 -14.63 -1.93 -25.42
CA LYS A 219 -15.04 -2.54 -26.68
C LYS A 219 -16.56 -2.69 -26.83
N ILE A 220 -17.27 -2.94 -25.73
CA ILE A 220 -18.73 -3.14 -25.73
C ILE A 220 -19.52 -1.87 -25.40
N ASP A 221 -18.87 -0.70 -25.42
CA ASP A 221 -19.49 0.58 -25.08
C ASP A 221 -20.15 0.61 -23.69
N LYS A 222 -19.58 -0.14 -22.75
CA LYS A 222 -20.02 -0.04 -21.36
C LYS A 222 -19.63 1.33 -20.82
N ILE A 223 -20.61 2.02 -20.22
CA ILE A 223 -20.47 3.36 -19.67
C ILE A 223 -19.20 3.47 -18.80
N GLY A 224 -18.43 4.55 -18.96
CA GLY A 224 -17.22 4.85 -18.20
C GLY A 224 -15.94 4.17 -18.73
N TYR A 225 -16.01 2.96 -19.28
CA TYR A 225 -14.81 2.18 -19.59
C TYR A 225 -13.93 2.74 -20.72
N LYS A 226 -14.54 3.32 -21.77
CA LYS A 226 -13.79 4.02 -22.83
C LYS A 226 -13.01 5.22 -22.26
N GLU A 227 -13.61 5.92 -21.31
CA GLU A 227 -13.01 7.07 -20.66
C GLU A 227 -11.86 6.66 -19.75
N VAL A 228 -12.04 5.63 -18.91
CA VAL A 228 -10.96 5.03 -18.11
C VAL A 228 -9.77 4.68 -19.00
N LEU A 229 -10.01 3.95 -20.09
CA LEU A 229 -8.95 3.53 -21.00
C LEU A 229 -8.22 4.73 -21.62
N SER A 230 -8.96 5.79 -21.97
CA SER A 230 -8.40 7.03 -22.50
C SER A 230 -7.51 7.76 -21.49
N ARG A 231 -7.93 7.87 -20.21
CA ARG A 231 -7.13 8.51 -19.15
C ARG A 231 -5.86 7.74 -18.79
N LEU A 232 -5.87 6.43 -19.02
CA LEU A 232 -4.69 5.57 -18.88
C LEU A 232 -3.73 5.63 -20.09
N GLY A 233 -4.02 6.46 -21.10
CA GLY A 233 -3.24 6.52 -22.34
C GLY A 233 -3.32 5.24 -23.16
N GLY A 234 -4.37 4.43 -22.96
CA GLY A 234 -4.60 3.19 -23.70
C GLY A 234 -3.64 2.04 -23.40
N THR A 235 -2.70 2.20 -22.47
CA THR A 235 -1.63 1.22 -22.21
C THR A 235 -1.56 0.81 -20.74
N PHE A 236 -1.00 -0.38 -20.51
CA PHE A 236 -0.75 -0.92 -19.18
C PHE A 236 0.73 -1.27 -19.08
N ILE A 237 1.38 -0.76 -18.05
CA ILE A 237 2.77 -1.06 -17.74
C ILE A 237 2.84 -2.53 -17.31
N LYS A 238 3.67 -3.29 -18.02
CA LYS A 238 4.02 -4.67 -17.70
C LYS A 238 5.27 -4.67 -16.82
N LEU A 239 5.35 -5.68 -15.97
CA LEU A 239 6.51 -5.93 -15.11
C LEU A 239 7.31 -7.11 -15.66
N ASN A 240 8.48 -7.34 -15.07
CA ASN A 240 9.33 -8.46 -15.44
C ASN A 240 8.96 -9.71 -14.64
N PRO A 241 9.16 -10.92 -15.18
CA PRO A 241 9.16 -12.13 -14.36
C PRO A 241 10.20 -12.02 -13.24
N THR A 242 9.94 -12.68 -12.10
CA THR A 242 10.92 -12.76 -11.01
C THR A 242 12.14 -13.52 -11.50
N SER A 243 13.31 -12.91 -11.42
CA SER A 243 14.59 -13.53 -11.79
C SER A 243 15.20 -14.31 -10.63
N LEU A 244 16.18 -15.18 -10.92
CA LEU A 244 16.99 -15.81 -9.89
C LEU A 244 17.69 -14.77 -9.00
N GLU A 245 18.19 -13.69 -9.60
CA GLU A 245 18.86 -12.60 -8.88
C GLU A 245 17.90 -11.91 -7.89
N ASP A 246 16.63 -11.74 -8.26
CA ASP A 246 15.61 -11.21 -7.35
C ASP A 246 15.39 -12.15 -6.14
N VAL A 247 15.42 -13.47 -6.37
CA VAL A 247 15.28 -14.46 -5.28
C VAL A 247 16.49 -14.47 -4.37
N ILE A 248 17.71 -14.41 -4.93
CA ILE A 248 18.95 -14.29 -4.16
C ILE A 248 18.90 -13.03 -3.30
N THR A 249 18.55 -11.88 -3.90
CA THR A 249 18.42 -10.60 -3.18
C THR A 249 17.42 -10.70 -2.01
N VAL A 250 16.29 -11.41 -2.20
CA VAL A 250 15.31 -11.65 -1.12
C VAL A 250 15.88 -12.56 -0.03
N CYS A 251 16.63 -13.60 -0.39
CA CYS A 251 17.24 -14.53 0.54
C CYS A 251 18.29 -13.81 1.42
N GLU A 252 19.22 -13.10 0.80
CA GLU A 252 20.29 -12.37 1.48
C GLU A 252 19.74 -11.29 2.43
N ALA A 253 18.74 -10.52 1.99
CA ALA A 253 18.07 -9.52 2.83
C ALA A 253 17.46 -10.12 4.11
N ASN A 254 17.16 -11.42 4.10
CA ASN A 254 16.56 -12.14 5.23
C ASN A 254 17.55 -13.13 5.89
N GLY A 255 18.85 -13.02 5.60
CA GLY A 255 19.92 -13.78 6.25
C GLY A 255 20.17 -15.18 5.68
N LEU A 256 19.62 -15.51 4.51
CA LEU A 256 19.90 -16.75 3.78
C LEU A 256 20.89 -16.44 2.65
N ASN A 257 22.17 -16.71 2.89
CA ASN A 257 23.27 -16.45 1.94
C ASN A 257 23.72 -17.69 1.16
N ASP A 258 23.03 -18.82 1.35
CA ASP A 258 23.30 -20.06 0.61
C ASP A 258 22.70 -19.96 -0.80
N ARG A 259 23.59 -19.95 -1.80
CA ARG A 259 23.20 -19.81 -3.20
C ARG A 259 22.52 -21.05 -3.76
N GLU A 260 22.92 -22.25 -3.34
CA GLU A 260 22.29 -23.50 -3.80
C GLU A 260 20.85 -23.57 -3.28
N GLU A 261 20.64 -23.19 -2.03
CA GLU A 261 19.31 -23.09 -1.45
C GLU A 261 18.47 -22.00 -2.14
N ALA A 262 19.05 -20.83 -2.45
CA ALA A 262 18.35 -19.78 -3.19
C ALA A 262 17.91 -20.23 -4.59
N GLU A 263 18.75 -20.99 -5.31
CA GLU A 263 18.43 -21.60 -6.60
C GLU A 263 17.28 -22.61 -6.46
N MET A 264 17.32 -23.48 -5.45
CA MET A 264 16.22 -24.40 -5.16
C MET A 264 14.91 -23.64 -4.89
N ILE A 265 14.95 -22.59 -4.07
CA ILE A 265 13.78 -21.76 -3.76
C ILE A 265 13.25 -21.10 -5.03
N TYR A 266 14.12 -20.59 -5.90
CA TYR A 266 13.73 -20.00 -7.18
C TYR A 266 12.93 -20.98 -8.03
N HIS A 267 13.46 -22.19 -8.26
CA HIS A 267 12.76 -23.23 -9.02
C HIS A 267 11.43 -23.64 -8.40
N LEU A 268 11.34 -23.72 -7.07
CA LEU A 268 10.11 -24.09 -6.35
C LEU A 268 9.06 -22.97 -6.31
N SER A 269 9.48 -21.71 -6.52
CA SER A 269 8.61 -20.55 -6.40
C SER A 269 7.73 -20.30 -7.62
N ASN A 270 8.12 -20.82 -8.80
CA ASN A 270 7.51 -20.49 -10.09
C ASN A 270 7.32 -18.97 -10.29
N GLY A 271 8.24 -18.16 -9.77
CA GLY A 271 8.23 -16.70 -9.87
C GLY A 271 7.33 -15.96 -8.88
N ASP A 272 6.63 -16.64 -7.95
CA ASP A 272 5.83 -15.99 -6.91
C ASP A 272 6.69 -15.70 -5.65
N LEU A 273 6.97 -14.42 -5.38
CA LEU A 273 7.73 -13.98 -4.21
C LEU A 273 7.05 -14.30 -2.87
N ARG A 274 5.74 -14.56 -2.85
CA ARG A 274 5.05 -15.04 -1.65
C ARG A 274 5.51 -16.47 -1.31
N ILE A 275 5.72 -17.31 -2.32
CA ILE A 275 6.25 -18.66 -2.13
C ILE A 275 7.71 -18.57 -1.69
N VAL A 276 8.52 -17.71 -2.32
CA VAL A 276 9.90 -17.42 -1.87
C VAL A 276 9.92 -17.07 -0.38
N LYS A 277 9.08 -16.11 0.03
CA LYS A 277 8.96 -15.71 1.44
C LYS A 277 8.61 -16.87 2.38
N GLN A 278 7.67 -17.73 1.99
CA GLN A 278 7.30 -18.91 2.79
C GLN A 278 8.47 -19.90 2.90
N LYS A 279 9.22 -20.13 1.81
CA LYS A 279 10.35 -21.05 1.77
C LYS A 279 11.52 -20.54 2.62
N VAL A 280 11.90 -19.27 2.48
CA VAL A 280 12.94 -18.64 3.31
C VAL A 280 12.57 -18.73 4.80
N LYS A 281 11.33 -18.35 5.17
CA LYS A 281 10.88 -18.47 6.58
C LYS A 281 10.94 -19.91 7.08
N LYS A 282 10.55 -20.89 6.26
CA LYS A 282 10.63 -22.31 6.62
C LYS A 282 12.08 -22.76 6.84
N HIS A 283 13.00 -22.36 5.96
CA HIS A 283 14.41 -22.69 6.06
C HIS A 283 15.02 -22.16 7.36
N LEU A 284 14.80 -20.87 7.66
CA LEU A 284 15.30 -20.24 8.88
C LEU A 284 14.75 -20.88 10.15
N LEU A 285 13.47 -21.30 10.16
CA LEU A 285 12.88 -21.99 11.31
C LEU A 285 13.49 -23.37 11.57
N LEU A 286 13.82 -24.12 10.52
CA LEU A 286 14.43 -25.45 10.65
C LEU A 286 15.88 -25.36 11.15
N ASN A 287 16.62 -24.34 10.69
CA ASN A 287 18.03 -24.16 11.06
C ASN A 287 18.26 -23.41 12.38
N GLN A 288 17.24 -22.74 12.93
CA GLN A 288 17.27 -22.21 14.31
C GLN A 288 16.94 -23.27 15.37
N ALA A 289 16.33 -24.39 14.95
CA ALA A 289 15.99 -25.52 15.81
C ALA A 289 17.05 -26.64 15.81
N ALA A 290 18.11 -26.48 15.02
CA ALA A 290 19.27 -27.37 14.92
C ALA A 290 20.48 -26.74 15.63
#